data_AF-A0A949UBB6-F1
#
_entry.id   AF-A0A949UBB6-F1
#
_cell.length_a   1.000
_cell.length_b   1.000
_cell.length_c   1.000
_cell.angle_alpha   90.00
_cell.angle_beta   90.00
_cell.angle_gamma   90.00
#
_symmetry.space_group_name_H-M   'P 1'
#
loop_
_entity.id
_entity.type
_entity.pdbx_description
1 polymer ?
#
loop_
_entity_poly.entity_id
_entity_poly.type
_entity_poly.pdbx_seq_one_letter_code
_entity_poly.pdbx_strand_id
1 'polypeptide(L)' 'DVTYMRDDVFVFGPETAGLPDERLKAFPSESQLRLPMRPGNRSLNLSNAVAVVVFEAWRQLGFAGG' A
#
# COMPACT_ATOMS: atom_id res chain seq x y z
N ASP A 1 -5.82 -6.72 -9.26
CA ASP A 1 -6.38 -6.83 -7.91
C ASP A 1 -5.57 -7.83 -7.09
N VAL A 2 -5.30 -7.50 -5.83
CA VAL A 2 -4.53 -8.33 -4.89
C VAL A 2 -5.48 -8.87 -3.84
N THR A 3 -5.25 -10.14 -3.45
CA THR A 3 -5.97 -10.79 -2.35
C THR A 3 -5.12 -10.69 -1.09
N TYR A 4 -5.60 -9.96 -0.09
CA TYR A 4 -4.91 -9.80 1.18
C TYR A 4 -5.23 -10.96 2.14
N MET A 5 -4.25 -11.29 2.98
CA MET A 5 -4.36 -12.32 4.01
C MET A 5 -4.13 -11.73 5.41
N ARG A 6 -4.52 -12.46 6.44
CA ARG A 6 -4.14 -12.10 7.81
C ARG A 6 -2.62 -12.14 7.92
N ASP A 7 -2.09 -11.24 8.74
CA ASP A 7 -0.65 -11.10 9.02
C ASP A 7 0.19 -10.60 7.84
N ASP A 8 -0.45 -10.13 6.76
CA ASP A 8 0.25 -9.40 5.68
C ASP A 8 0.94 -8.13 6.22
N VAL A 9 2.12 -7.85 5.68
CA VAL A 9 2.92 -6.67 6.03
C VAL A 9 2.93 -5.69 4.86
N PHE A 10 2.50 -4.46 5.12
CA PHE A 10 2.58 -3.36 4.17
C PHE A 10 3.80 -2.49 4.45
N VAL A 11 4.70 -2.40 3.48
CA VAL A 11 5.93 -1.60 3.59
C VAL A 11 5.74 -0.28 2.85
N PHE A 12 5.92 0.82 3.57
CA PHE A 12 5.86 2.18 3.01
C PHE A 12 7.19 2.90 3.19
N GLY A 13 7.55 3.72 2.19
CA GLY A 13 8.68 4.62 2.30
C GLY A 13 8.29 5.98 2.91
N PRO A 14 9.27 6.84 3.23
CA PRO A 14 9.01 8.21 3.65
C PRO A 14 8.21 8.99 2.60
N GLU A 15 7.36 9.91 3.03
CA GLU A 15 6.48 10.70 2.14
C GLU A 15 7.24 11.49 1.06
N THR A 16 8.43 11.98 1.40
CA THR A 16 9.25 12.83 0.51
C THR A 16 10.02 12.05 -0.56
N ALA A 17 10.40 10.80 -0.26
CA ALA A 17 11.37 10.05 -1.05
C ALA A 17 10.87 8.68 -1.52
N GLY A 18 9.83 8.14 -0.90
CA GLY A 18 9.36 6.78 -1.16
C GLY A 18 10.38 5.70 -0.74
N LEU A 19 10.16 4.47 -1.20
CA LEU A 19 11.13 3.40 -1.02
C LEU A 19 12.26 3.54 -2.07
N PRO A 20 13.53 3.34 -1.69
CA PRO A 20 14.61 3.23 -2.66
C PRO A 20 14.32 2.12 -3.67
N ASP A 21 14.59 2.36 -4.95
CA ASP A 21 14.34 1.40 -6.05
C ASP A 21 14.94 0.02 -5.78
N GLU A 22 16.14 -0.04 -5.20
CA GLU A 22 16.80 -1.31 -4.84
C GLU A 22 15.99 -2.12 -3.82
N ARG A 23 15.37 -1.45 -2.84
CA ARG A 23 14.49 -2.11 -1.86
C ARG A 23 13.16 -2.52 -2.49
N LEU A 24 12.61 -1.71 -3.38
CA LEU A 24 11.38 -2.07 -4.08
C LEU A 24 11.59 -3.29 -4.99
N LYS A 25 12.69 -3.32 -5.74
CA LYS A 25 13.07 -4.43 -6.63
C LYS A 25 13.44 -5.72 -5.89
N ALA A 26 13.70 -5.65 -4.59
CA ALA A 26 13.90 -6.84 -3.75
C ALA A 26 12.60 -7.61 -3.51
N PHE A 27 11.43 -6.98 -3.71
CA PHE A 27 10.13 -7.65 -3.63
C PHE A 27 9.69 -8.16 -5.00
N PRO A 28 8.98 -9.31 -5.06
CA PRO A 28 8.31 -9.78 -6.27
C PRO A 28 7.43 -8.68 -6.88
N SER A 29 7.41 -8.58 -8.20
CA SER A 29 6.64 -7.53 -8.91
C SER A 29 5.15 -7.55 -8.59
N GLU A 30 4.59 -8.72 -8.27
CA GLU A 30 3.20 -8.91 -7.86
C GLU A 30 2.88 -8.29 -6.48
N SER A 31 3.89 -8.10 -5.63
CA SER A 31 3.76 -7.47 -4.32
C SER A 31 4.05 -5.95 -4.36
N GLN A 32 4.39 -5.41 -5.53
CA GLN A 32 4.63 -3.98 -5.73
C GLN A 32 3.31 -3.28 -6.10
N LEU A 33 2.71 -2.61 -5.11
CA LEU A 33 1.38 -2.01 -5.24
C LEU A 33 1.45 -0.49 -5.38
N ARG A 34 0.45 0.08 -6.08
CA ARG A 34 0.25 1.53 -6.19
C ARG A 34 -1.22 1.87 -6.01
N LEU A 35 -1.49 2.91 -5.22
CA LEU A 35 -2.83 3.49 -5.14
C LEU A 35 -3.19 4.21 -6.45
N PRO A 36 -4.36 3.94 -7.04
CA PRO A 36 -4.82 4.67 -8.22
C PRO A 36 -4.89 6.18 -7.95
N MET A 37 -4.33 6.97 -8.88
CA MET A 37 -4.29 8.42 -8.81
C MET A 37 -4.52 9.01 -10.19
N ARG A 38 -5.19 10.17 -10.24
CA ARG A 38 -5.32 10.94 -11.49
C ARG A 38 -3.94 11.44 -11.96
N PRO A 39 -3.65 11.45 -13.28
CA PRO A 39 -2.42 12.02 -13.81
C PRO A 39 -2.24 13.48 -13.40
N GLY A 40 -1.00 13.88 -13.13
CA GLY A 40 -0.66 15.27 -12.75
C GLY A 40 -0.91 15.63 -11.28
N ASN A 41 -1.56 14.75 -10.50
CA ASN A 41 -1.74 14.97 -9.06
C ASN A 41 -0.49 14.55 -8.26
N ARG A 42 -0.24 15.28 -7.18
CA ARG A 42 0.72 14.85 -6.15
C ARG A 42 0.26 13.57 -5.46
N SER A 43 1.21 12.80 -4.95
CA SER A 43 0.93 11.65 -4.09
C SER A 43 0.09 12.05 -2.88
N LEU A 44 -0.70 11.09 -2.38
CA LEU A 44 -1.39 11.25 -1.10
C LEU A 44 -0.37 11.36 0.04
N ASN A 45 -0.74 12.06 1.10
CA ASN A 45 0.02 12.02 2.35
C ASN A 45 0.15 10.58 2.85
N LEU A 46 1.28 10.26 3.48
CA LEU A 46 1.59 8.89 3.92
C LEU A 46 0.50 8.31 4.84
N SER A 47 -0.06 9.10 5.75
CA SER A 47 -1.12 8.63 6.66
C SER A 47 -2.39 8.20 5.91
N ASN A 48 -2.81 8.98 4.92
CA ASN A 48 -3.95 8.64 4.07
C ASN A 48 -3.67 7.41 3.20
N ALA A 49 -2.46 7.28 2.67
CA ALA A 49 -2.07 6.10 1.89
C ALA A 49 -2.11 4.82 2.74
N VAL A 50 -1.56 4.87 3.96
CA VAL A 50 -1.62 3.75 4.92
C VAL A 50 -3.08 3.43 5.26
N ALA A 51 -3.89 4.44 5.58
CA ALA A 51 -5.30 4.23 5.92
C ALA A 51 -6.07 3.52 4.79
N VAL A 52 -5.92 3.96 3.54
CA VAL A 52 -6.61 3.34 2.39
C VAL A 52 -6.19 1.87 2.23
N VAL A 53 -4.89 1.57 2.31
CA VAL A 53 -4.40 0.19 2.15
C VAL A 53 -4.90 -0.72 3.27
N VAL A 54 -4.80 -0.27 4.53
CA VAL A 54 -5.25 -1.05 5.69
C VAL A 54 -6.75 -1.30 5.63
N PHE A 55 -7.56 -0.29 5.33
CA PHE A 55 -9.01 -0.46 5.24
C PHE A 55 -9.44 -1.32 4.06
N GLU A 56 -8.74 -1.30 2.93
CA GLU A 56 -9.03 -2.22 1.82
C GLU A 56 -8.69 -3.67 2.19
N ALA A 57 -7.52 -3.91 2.79
CA ALA A 57 -7.16 -5.24 3.26
C ALA A 57 -8.16 -5.75 4.30
N TRP A 58 -8.55 -4.90 5.24
CA TRP A 58 -9.52 -5.23 6.27
C TRP A 58 -10.92 -5.47 5.69
N ARG A 59 -11.34 -4.71 4.67
CA ARG A 59 -12.58 -4.94 3.92
C ARG A 59 -12.58 -6.34 3.28
N GLN A 60 -11.48 -6.77 2.67
CA GLN A 60 -11.36 -8.13 2.10
C GLN A 60 -11.42 -9.21 3.19
N LEU A 61 -10.89 -8.92 4.38
CA LEU A 61 -10.98 -9.78 5.57
C LEU A 61 -12.30 -9.63 6.34
N GLY A 62 -13.29 -8.92 5.78
CA GLY A 62 -14.64 -8.80 6.34
C GLY A 62 -14.75 -7.89 7.56
N PHE A 63 -13.85 -6.91 7.72
CA PHE A 63 -13.78 -6.03 8.90
C PHE A 63 -13.76 -6.78 10.23
N ALA A 64 -13.14 -7.96 10.25
CA ALA A 64 -13.06 -8.79 11.45
C ALA A 64 -12.40 -8.00 12.59
N GLY A 65 -13.05 -7.94 13.76
CA GLY A 65 -12.56 -7.21 14.92
C GLY A 65 -13.14 -5.80 15.11
N GLY A 66 -13.81 -5.24 14.09
CA GLY A 66 -14.59 -3.99 14.18
C GLY A 66 -13.85 -2.75 13.77
#